data_AF-A0A2G2YZI8-F1
#
_entry.id   AF-A0A2G2YZI8-F1
#
_cell.length_a   1.000
_cell.length_b   1.000
_cell.length_c   1.000
_cell.angle_alpha   90.00
_cell.angle_beta   90.00
_cell.angle_gamma   90.00
#
_symmetry.space_group_name_H-M   'P 1'
#
loop_
_entity.id
_entity.type
_entity.pdbx_description
1 polymer ?
#
loop_
_entity_poly.entity_id
_entity_poly.type
_entity_poly.pdbx_seq_one_letter_code
_entity_poly.pdbx_strand_id
1 'polypeptide(L)'
;MYDVFVNFIKAACGLSKKSKEQIVDIDAADLNYELAVLEYVEDIYSFYKLAEVFIVLNLSFIFISCILAISMINWIFCAYHKFELNPENLYLAINIVDRYLAVETASRRELQLVGISAMLIDSKYEETWAPELSDFVCIWRKLTVTSNC
;
A
#
# COMPACT_ATOMS: atom_id res chain seq x y z
N MET A 1 -3.74 -23.43 -10.73
CA MET A 1 -4.38 -22.97 -9.48
C MET A 1 -4.88 -21.53 -9.61
N TYR A 2 -4.08 -20.61 -10.16
CA TYR A 2 -4.45 -19.21 -10.44
C TYR A 2 -5.59 -19.03 -11.47
N ASP A 3 -5.64 -19.85 -12.52
CA ASP A 3 -6.74 -19.82 -13.50
C ASP A 3 -8.10 -20.10 -12.88
N VAL A 4 -8.16 -20.96 -11.86
CA VAL A 4 -9.41 -21.31 -11.19
C VAL A 4 -9.93 -20.12 -10.39
N PHE A 5 -9.04 -19.36 -9.74
CA PHE A 5 -9.41 -18.19 -8.94
C PHE A 5 -9.81 -17.00 -9.81
N VAL A 6 -9.07 -16.73 -10.90
CA VAL A 6 -9.43 -15.69 -11.88
C VAL A 6 -10.76 -16.01 -12.55
N ASN A 7 -11.01 -17.27 -12.88
CA ASN A 7 -12.28 -17.69 -13.46
C ASN A 7 -13.43 -17.67 -12.43
N PHE A 8 -13.15 -17.93 -11.15
CA PHE A 8 -14.13 -17.79 -10.07
C PHE A 8 -14.54 -16.34 -9.84
N ILE A 9 -13.60 -15.39 -9.85
CA ILE A 9 -13.90 -13.95 -9.75
C ILE A 9 -14.69 -13.48 -10.99
N LYS A 10 -14.29 -13.90 -12.20
CA LYS A 10 -15.03 -13.58 -13.43
C LYS A 10 -16.46 -14.11 -13.42
N ALA A 11 -16.66 -15.31 -12.84
CA ALA A 11 -17.98 -15.92 -12.69
C ALA A 11 -18.83 -15.23 -11.61
N ALA A 12 -18.24 -14.91 -10.45
CA ALA A 12 -18.92 -14.22 -9.36
C ALA A 12 -19.32 -12.77 -9.72
N CYS A 13 -18.50 -12.07 -10.51
CA CYS A 13 -18.79 -10.73 -11.01
C CYS A 13 -19.66 -10.70 -12.27
N GLY A 14 -20.11 -11.85 -12.79
CA GLY A 14 -21.01 -11.91 -13.95
C GLY A 14 -20.45 -11.29 -15.24
N LEU A 15 -19.12 -11.26 -15.40
CA LEU A 15 -18.44 -10.70 -16.58
C LEU A 15 -18.57 -11.66 -17.78
N SER A 16 -19.77 -11.71 -18.36
CA SER A 16 -19.98 -12.26 -19.70
C SER A 16 -19.11 -11.48 -20.69
N LYS A 17 -18.44 -12.19 -21.62
CA LYS A 17 -17.54 -11.63 -22.64
C LYS A 17 -18.13 -10.35 -23.24
N LYS A 18 -17.70 -9.18 -22.76
CA LYS A 18 -18.06 -7.91 -23.39
C LYS A 18 -17.39 -7.86 -24.77
N SER A 19 -18.18 -7.52 -25.79
CA SER A 19 -17.68 -7.13 -27.11
C SER A 19 -16.56 -6.11 -26.93
N LYS A 20 -15.46 -6.23 -27.68
CA LYS A 20 -14.32 -5.29 -27.65
C LYS A 20 -14.84 -3.85 -27.83
N GLU A 21 -15.03 -3.14 -26.72
CA GLU A 21 -15.23 -1.70 -26.72
C GLU A 21 -13.98 -1.08 -27.36
N GLN A 22 -14.19 -0.10 -28.25
CA GLN A 22 -13.11 0.63 -28.89
C GLN A 22 -12.30 1.30 -27.78
N ILE A 23 -11.07 0.82 -27.56
CA ILE A 23 -10.18 1.37 -26.53
C ILE A 23 -9.82 2.78 -27.01
N VAL A 24 -10.36 3.79 -26.34
CA VAL A 24 -10.00 5.19 -26.58
C VAL A 24 -8.60 5.37 -26.00
N ASP A 25 -7.66 5.81 -26.84
CA ASP A 25 -6.33 6.19 -26.41
C ASP A 25 -6.42 7.49 -25.61
N ILE A 26 -6.18 7.39 -24.31
CA ILE A 26 -6.33 8.46 -23.33
C ILE A 26 -5.10 9.38 -23.37
N ASP A 27 -3.96 8.86 -23.85
CA ASP A 27 -2.65 9.51 -23.84
C ASP A 27 -2.36 10.25 -25.17
N ALA A 28 -3.22 10.07 -26.17
CA ALA A 28 -3.11 10.74 -27.48
C ALA A 28 -3.07 12.27 -27.39
N ALA A 29 -3.61 12.87 -26.32
CA ALA A 29 -3.56 14.32 -26.09
C ALA A 29 -2.15 14.81 -25.70
N ASP A 30 -1.31 13.94 -25.15
CA ASP A 30 -0.02 14.27 -24.55
C ASP A 30 1.18 13.97 -25.46
N LEU A 31 0.93 13.59 -26.72
CA LEU A 31 1.95 13.26 -27.73
C LEU A 31 3.06 14.30 -27.90
N ASN A 32 2.75 15.58 -27.66
CA ASN A 32 3.69 16.69 -27.81
C ASN A 32 4.32 17.13 -26.48
N TYR A 33 3.99 16.49 -25.36
CA TYR A 33 4.53 16.82 -24.05
C TYR A 33 5.71 15.90 -23.74
N GLU A 34 6.93 16.40 -23.92
CA GLU A 34 8.17 15.62 -23.72
C GLU A 34 8.31 15.07 -22.29
N LEU A 35 7.72 15.77 -21.31
CA LEU A 35 7.67 15.33 -19.91
C LEU A 35 6.61 14.24 -19.63
N ALA A 36 5.72 13.91 -20.58
CA ALA A 36 4.79 12.76 -20.44
C ALA A 36 5.50 11.42 -20.63
N VAL A 37 6.65 11.40 -21.31
CA VAL A 37 7.50 10.20 -21.43
C VAL A 37 6.70 8.99 -21.96
N LEU A 38 5.85 9.25 -22.97
CA LEU A 38 4.89 8.29 -23.51
C LEU A 38 5.52 7.00 -24.04
N GLU A 39 6.78 7.06 -24.47
CA GLU A 39 7.52 5.91 -24.99
C GLU A 39 7.67 4.77 -23.97
N TYR A 40 7.62 5.06 -22.67
CA TYR A 40 7.72 4.05 -21.60
C TYR A 40 6.38 3.67 -20.98
N VAL A 41 5.26 4.31 -21.36
CA VAL A 41 3.96 4.08 -20.72
C VAL A 41 3.52 2.62 -20.84
N GLU A 42 3.67 2.02 -22.03
CA GLU A 42 3.33 0.61 -22.24
C GLU A 42 4.21 -0.33 -21.39
N ASP A 43 5.51 -0.05 -21.29
CA ASP A 43 6.47 -0.85 -20.52
C ASP A 43 6.22 -0.74 -19.01
N ILE A 44 5.99 0.48 -18.52
CA ILE A 44 5.66 0.77 -17.12
C ILE A 44 4.36 0.05 -16.74
N TYR A 45 3.32 0.17 -17.57
CA TYR A 45 2.05 -0.49 -17.30
C TYR A 45 2.18 -2.02 -17.34
N SER A 46 2.92 -2.55 -18.30
CA SER A 46 3.20 -3.99 -18.40
C SER A 46 3.94 -4.50 -17.16
N PHE A 47 4.93 -3.74 -16.67
CA PHE A 47 5.65 -4.05 -15.44
C PHE A 47 4.72 -4.04 -14.22
N TYR A 48 3.94 -2.99 -14.01
CA TYR A 48 3.04 -2.90 -12.86
C TYR A 48 1.99 -4.01 -12.86
N LYS A 49 1.45 -4.36 -14.03
CA LYS A 49 0.50 -5.47 -14.17
C LYS A 49 1.10 -6.83 -13.79
N LEU A 50 2.39 -7.04 -14.05
CA LEU A 50 3.10 -8.22 -13.57
C LEU A 50 3.37 -8.14 -12.06
N ALA A 51 3.71 -6.95 -11.55
CA ALA A 51 3.97 -6.71 -10.13
C ALA A 51 2.73 -6.89 -9.25
N GLU A 52 1.52 -6.61 -9.76
CA GLU A 52 0.24 -6.82 -9.05
C GLU A 52 0.13 -8.24 -8.48
N VAL A 53 0.58 -9.25 -9.24
CA VAL A 53 0.54 -10.66 -8.82
C VAL A 53 1.34 -10.91 -7.54
N PHE A 54 2.39 -10.15 -7.29
CA PHE A 54 3.22 -10.21 -6.08
C PHE A 54 2.69 -9.33 -4.93
N ILE A 55 1.72 -8.46 -5.21
CA ILE A 55 1.09 -7.56 -4.23
C ILE A 55 -0.22 -8.12 -3.71
N VAL A 56 -0.85 -9.09 -4.41
CA VAL A 56 -2.08 -9.74 -3.92
C VAL A 56 -1.80 -10.53 -2.63
N LEU A 57 -2.18 -9.94 -1.51
CA LEU A 57 -2.23 -10.60 -0.22
C LEU A 57 -3.33 -11.67 -0.24
N ASN A 58 -3.02 -12.84 0.33
CA ASN A 58 -3.91 -13.99 0.30
C ASN A 58 -5.19 -13.70 1.12
N LEU A 59 -6.37 -13.77 0.47
CA LEU A 59 -7.67 -13.38 1.06
C LEU A 59 -8.01 -14.09 2.38
N SER A 60 -7.47 -15.31 2.58
CA SER A 60 -7.69 -16.10 3.79
C SER A 60 -7.03 -15.50 5.04
N PHE A 61 -5.99 -14.67 4.90
CA PHE A 61 -5.30 -14.03 6.03
C PHE A 61 -5.97 -12.73 6.49
N ILE A 62 -6.72 -12.08 5.59
CA ILE A 62 -7.38 -10.78 5.83
C ILE A 62 -8.36 -10.87 7.01
N PHE A 63 -9.05 -12.00 7.19
CA PHE A 63 -10.14 -12.11 8.18
C PHE A 63 -9.65 -12.18 9.65
N ILE A 64 -8.45 -12.72 9.90
CA ILE A 64 -7.87 -12.82 11.26
C ILE A 64 -7.18 -11.51 11.65
N SER A 65 -6.61 -10.79 10.68
CA SER A 65 -5.87 -9.55 10.92
C SER A 65 -6.75 -8.30 11.08
N CYS A 66 -8.04 -8.33 10.74
CA CYS A 66 -8.89 -7.13 10.68
C CYS A 66 -8.83 -6.22 11.92
N ILE A 67 -8.95 -6.75 13.15
CA ILE A 67 -8.98 -5.89 14.36
C ILE A 67 -7.60 -5.31 14.69
N LEU A 68 -6.54 -6.11 14.54
CA LEU A 68 -5.17 -5.70 14.81
C LEU A 68 -4.66 -4.73 13.73
N ALA A 69 -5.01 -4.99 12.47
CA ALA A 69 -4.74 -4.12 11.33
C ALA A 69 -5.44 -2.76 11.49
N ILE A 70 -6.73 -2.72 11.86
CA ILE A 70 -7.45 -1.45 12.06
C ILE A 70 -6.77 -0.58 13.13
N SER A 71 -6.42 -1.16 14.28
CA SER A 71 -5.75 -0.40 15.35
C SER A 71 -4.37 0.11 14.93
N MET A 72 -3.66 -0.65 14.08
CA MET A 72 -2.31 -0.33 13.64
C MET A 72 -2.32 0.72 12.52
N ILE A 73 -3.24 0.59 11.56
CA ILE A 73 -3.49 1.58 10.50
C ILE A 73 -3.90 2.91 11.13
N ASN A 74 -4.80 2.91 12.12
CA ASN A 74 -5.17 4.14 12.83
C ASN A 74 -3.96 4.80 13.51
N TRP A 75 -3.07 4.01 14.11
CA TRP A 75 -1.84 4.54 14.70
C TRP A 75 -0.91 5.16 13.64
N ILE A 76 -0.71 4.47 12.52
CA ILE A 76 0.11 4.95 11.39
C ILE A 76 -0.48 6.23 10.81
N PHE A 77 -1.80 6.31 10.65
CA PHE A 77 -2.49 7.51 10.16
C PHE A 77 -2.26 8.72 11.06
N CYS A 78 -2.30 8.54 12.38
CA CYS A 78 -2.05 9.64 13.31
C CYS A 78 -0.59 10.07 13.35
N ALA A 79 0.35 9.12 13.21
CA ALA A 79 1.76 9.44 13.07
C ALA A 79 2.04 10.16 11.74
N TYR A 80 1.46 9.70 10.63
CA TYR A 80 1.48 10.34 9.32
C TYR A 80 1.01 11.81 9.39
N HIS A 81 -0.16 12.05 9.99
CA HIS A 81 -0.69 13.40 10.16
C HIS A 81 0.21 14.26 11.06
N LYS A 82 0.94 13.66 12.00
CA LYS A 82 1.83 14.41 12.91
C LYS A 82 3.12 14.87 12.24
N PHE A 83 3.61 14.09 11.28
CA PHE A 83 4.82 14.38 10.51
C PHE A 83 4.53 15.17 9.23
N GLU A 84 3.26 15.30 8.83
CA GLU A 84 2.86 15.99 7.58
C GLU A 84 3.56 15.40 6.34
N LEU A 85 3.68 14.06 6.31
CA LEU A 85 4.32 13.32 5.20
C LEU A 85 3.45 13.32 3.94
N ASN A 86 4.05 12.94 2.81
CA ASN A 86 3.35 12.79 1.53
C ASN A 86 2.40 11.56 1.54
N PRO A 87 1.25 11.60 0.85
CA PRO A 87 0.29 10.49 0.87
C PRO A 87 0.88 9.15 0.39
N GLU A 88 1.88 9.19 -0.49
CA GLU A 88 2.67 8.04 -0.95
C GLU A 88 3.26 7.24 0.22
N ASN A 89 3.75 7.94 1.25
CA ASN A 89 4.30 7.36 2.47
C ASN A 89 3.30 6.46 3.21
N LEU A 90 2.05 6.94 3.31
CA LEU A 90 1.00 6.19 3.99
C LEU A 90 0.74 4.85 3.28
N TYR A 91 0.71 4.84 1.95
CA TYR A 91 0.44 3.63 1.17
C TYR A 91 1.57 2.61 1.28
N LEU A 92 2.82 3.06 1.20
CA LEU A 92 3.98 2.17 1.31
C LEU A 92 4.13 1.63 2.74
N ALA A 93 3.92 2.46 3.77
CA ALA A 93 3.90 2.01 5.16
C ALA A 93 2.81 0.94 5.43
N ILE A 94 1.59 1.15 4.92
CA ILE A 94 0.49 0.16 5.05
C ILE A 94 0.85 -1.13 4.31
N ASN A 95 1.37 -1.05 3.09
CA ASN A 95 1.77 -2.23 2.31
C ASN A 95 2.86 -3.07 3.02
N ILE A 96 3.85 -2.43 3.65
CA ILE A 96 4.88 -3.14 4.45
C ILE A 96 4.24 -3.86 5.63
N VAL A 97 3.33 -3.18 6.34
CA VAL A 97 2.65 -3.71 7.52
C VAL A 97 1.74 -4.88 7.17
N ASP A 98 0.94 -4.75 6.11
CA ASP A 98 0.02 -5.79 5.70
C ASP A 98 0.77 -7.05 5.25
N ARG A 99 1.93 -6.90 4.60
CA ARG A 99 2.83 -8.03 4.27
C ARG A 99 3.42 -8.69 5.50
N TYR A 100 3.83 -7.92 6.50
CA TYR A 100 4.32 -8.47 7.77
C TYR A 100 3.21 -9.26 8.48
N LEU A 101 2.02 -8.66 8.58
CA LEU A 101 0.85 -9.26 9.20
C LEU A 101 0.36 -10.49 8.45
N ALA A 102 0.64 -10.64 7.16
CA ALA A 102 0.27 -11.82 6.37
C ALA A 102 1.14 -13.06 6.67
N VAL A 103 2.29 -12.88 7.34
CA VAL A 103 3.22 -13.97 7.67
C VAL A 103 3.25 -14.23 9.17
N GLU A 104 3.22 -13.19 9.99
CA GLU A 104 3.41 -13.28 11.44
C GLU A 104 2.24 -12.67 12.23
N THR A 105 1.79 -13.39 13.26
CA THR A 105 0.85 -12.86 14.24
C THR A 105 1.63 -12.31 15.43
N ALA A 106 1.50 -11.01 15.70
CA ALA A 106 2.26 -10.33 16.75
C ALA A 106 1.34 -9.70 17.82
N SER A 107 1.88 -9.52 19.02
CA SER A 107 1.19 -8.81 20.10
C SER A 107 1.12 -7.31 19.82
N ARG A 108 0.20 -6.60 20.50
CA ARG A 108 0.01 -5.14 20.32
C ARG A 108 1.29 -4.31 20.45
N ARG A 109 2.21 -4.71 21.34
CA ARG A 109 3.49 -3.99 21.55
C ARG A 109 4.44 -4.18 20.38
N GLU A 110 4.52 -5.39 19.86
CA GLU A 110 5.34 -5.73 18.69
C GLU A 110 4.78 -5.06 17.44
N LEU A 111 3.45 -5.03 17.28
CA LEU A 111 2.80 -4.32 16.17
C LEU A 111 3.11 -2.82 16.13
N GLN A 112 3.18 -2.15 17.29
CA GLN A 112 3.59 -0.74 17.31
C GLN A 112 5.05 -0.56 16.86
N LEU A 113 5.95 -1.46 17.26
CA LEU A 113 7.35 -1.45 16.83
C LEU A 113 7.47 -1.66 15.32
N VAL A 114 6.70 -2.60 14.77
CA VAL A 114 6.63 -2.87 13.34
C VAL A 114 6.10 -1.65 12.59
N GLY A 115 5.05 -0.99 13.11
CA GLY A 115 4.48 0.22 12.51
C GLY A 115 5.50 1.36 12.39
N ILE A 116 6.32 1.58 13.41
CA ILE A 116 7.39 2.61 13.37
C ILE A 116 8.49 2.22 12.42
N SER A 117 8.88 0.96 12.45
CA SER A 117 9.93 0.46 11.55
C SER A 117 9.49 0.60 10.10
N ALA A 118 8.22 0.29 9.80
CA ALA A 118 7.62 0.50 8.49
C ALA A 118 7.63 1.99 8.09
N MET A 119 7.17 2.89 8.97
CA MET A 119 7.19 4.33 8.70
C MET A 119 8.61 4.89 8.51
N LEU A 120 9.59 4.40 9.27
CA LEU A 120 10.99 4.81 9.14
C LEU A 120 11.58 4.37 7.80
N ILE A 121 11.28 3.14 7.37
CA ILE A 121 11.71 2.63 6.07
C ILE A 121 11.08 3.50 4.98
N ASP A 122 9.76 3.62 5.02
CA ASP A 122 8.97 4.38 4.08
C ASP A 122 9.41 5.85 3.95
N SER A 123 9.62 6.54 5.06
CA SER A 123 10.12 7.93 5.06
C SER A 123 11.48 8.07 4.39
N LYS A 124 12.34 7.04 4.44
CA LYS A 124 13.62 7.06 3.73
C LYS A 124 13.50 6.79 2.23
N TYR A 125 12.40 6.17 1.78
CA TYR A 125 12.16 5.87 0.38
C TYR A 125 11.53 7.05 -0.35
N GLU A 126 10.53 7.70 0.25
CA GLU A 126 9.71 8.71 -0.44
C GLU A 126 10.11 10.16 -0.08
N GLU A 127 10.56 10.44 1.14
CA GLU A 127 10.84 11.83 1.54
C GLU A 127 12.25 12.27 1.13
N THR A 128 12.34 13.47 0.55
CA THR A 128 13.65 14.12 0.30
C THR A 128 14.37 14.44 1.61
N TRP A 129 13.61 14.79 2.66
CA TRP A 129 14.11 15.11 4.00
C TRP A 129 13.42 14.24 5.05
N ALA A 130 13.88 13.00 5.16
CA ALA A 130 13.31 12.05 6.11
C ALA A 130 13.54 12.49 7.57
N PRO A 131 12.55 12.34 8.48
CA PRO A 131 12.72 12.59 9.91
C PRO A 131 13.77 11.69 10.55
N GLU A 132 14.39 12.14 11.63
CA GLU A 132 15.39 11.34 12.33
C GLU A 132 14.74 10.25 13.19
N LEU A 133 15.50 9.18 13.47
CA LEU A 133 15.05 8.08 14.33
C LEU A 133 14.57 8.57 15.72
N SER A 134 15.21 9.60 16.25
CA SER A 134 14.82 10.24 17.51
C SER A 134 13.39 10.78 17.49
N ASP A 135 12.94 11.32 16.36
CA ASP A 135 11.60 11.89 16.21
C ASP A 135 10.54 10.79 16.17
N PHE A 136 10.83 9.68 15.47
CA PHE A 136 9.99 8.48 15.49
C PHE A 136 9.85 7.88 16.89
N VAL A 137 10.94 7.77 17.65
CA VAL A 137 10.91 7.28 19.04
C VAL A 137 10.13 8.22 19.95
N CYS A 138 10.22 9.54 19.73
CA CYS A 138 9.45 10.54 20.46
C CYS A 138 7.94 10.37 20.22
N ILE A 139 7.54 10.21 18.97
CA ILE A 139 6.13 10.05 18.58
C ILE A 139 5.57 8.71 19.05
N TRP A 140 6.34 7.62 18.95
CA TRP A 140 5.97 6.35 19.55
C TRP A 140 5.63 6.48 21.02
N ARG A 141 6.54 7.07 21.80
CA ARG A 141 6.36 7.22 23.24
C ARG A 141 5.11 8.05 23.57
N LYS A 142 4.81 9.08 22.76
CA LYS A 142 3.60 9.89 22.94
C LYS A 142 2.33 9.10 22.63
N LEU A 143 2.26 8.47 21.45
CA LEU A 143 1.08 7.75 20.97
C LEU A 143 0.80 6.43 21.73
N THR A 144 1.80 5.84 22.38
CA THR A 144 1.57 4.67 23.26
C THR A 144 0.90 5.08 24.58
N VAL A 145 1.09 6.32 25.03
CA VAL A 145 0.54 6.85 26.30
C VAL A 145 -0.83 7.48 26.09
N THR A 146 -1.05 8.15 24.95
CA THR A 146 -2.34 8.72 24.57
C THR A 146 -3.10 7.69 23.74
N SER A 147 -4.07 6.99 24.35
CA SER A 147 -4.92 6.01 23.65
C SER A 147 -5.83 6.62 22.57
N ASN A 148 -5.74 7.93 22.36
CA ASN A 148 -6.45 8.69 21.37
C ASN A 148 -5.45 9.52 20.57
N CYS A 149 -5.65 9.54 19.26
CA CYS A 149 -5.49 10.77 18.51
C CYS A 149 -6.64 11.69 18.99
#